data_AF-A0A818A7T7-F1
#
_entry.id   AF-A0A818A7T7-F1
#
_cell.length_a   1.000
_cell.length_b   1.000
_cell.length_c   1.000
_cell.angle_alpha   90.00
_cell.angle_beta   90.00
_cell.angle_gamma   90.00
#
_symmetry.space_group_name_H-M   'P 1'
#
loop_
_entity.id
_entity.type
_entity.pdbx_description
1 polymer ?
#
loop_
_entity_poly.entity_id
_entity_poly.type
_entity_poly.pdbx_seq_one_letter_code
_entity_poly.pdbx_strand_id
1 'polypeptide(L)'
;MPQKSKRKCRATTAAGRRWTTETFARSDDDRDEQISMNLSNLSENNQQEFSLKDKINISDIGDLFEIVKSQTSLRSLSVLIYLSLTYFGASWRKADLFLKQIGSLSAETCNKWSEVFIEGDLNDFLEDNRGGKRGQSFFDTFPELENMAKLYALEGCTRKSASFTSLELAQYLNEQYYELTGEVRKAVFCGLTWKVWRR
;
A
#
# COMPACT_ATOMS: atom_id res chain seq x y z
N MET A 1 20.68 22.29 19.49
CA MET A 1 20.70 21.08 18.63
C MET A 1 19.31 20.46 18.61
N PRO A 2 18.68 20.22 17.45
CA PRO A 2 17.32 19.71 17.40
C PRO A 2 17.28 18.24 17.85
N GLN A 3 16.50 17.94 18.89
CA GLN A 3 16.27 16.59 19.38
C GLN A 3 15.48 15.78 18.35
N LYS A 4 16.14 14.77 17.75
CA LYS A 4 15.49 13.80 16.88
C LYS A 4 14.41 13.03 17.68
N SER A 5 13.21 12.89 17.11
CA SER A 5 12.10 12.22 17.79
C SER A 5 12.43 10.75 18.08
N LYS A 6 12.08 10.29 19.29
CA LYS A 6 12.35 8.92 19.80
C LYS A 6 11.82 7.79 18.90
N ARG A 7 10.90 8.09 17.96
CA ARG A 7 10.36 7.12 16.98
C ARG A 7 11.37 6.71 15.92
N LYS A 8 12.22 7.63 15.41
CA LYS A 8 13.19 7.28 14.35
C LYS A 8 14.31 6.36 14.82
N CYS A 9 14.76 6.50 16.07
CA CYS A 9 15.81 5.63 16.62
C CYS A 9 15.37 4.17 16.82
N ARG A 10 14.08 3.88 17.01
CA ARG A 10 13.62 2.49 17.22
C ARG A 10 13.59 1.67 15.93
N ALA A 11 13.34 2.28 14.78
CA ALA A 11 13.30 1.57 13.50
C ALA A 11 14.69 1.08 13.07
N THR A 12 15.71 1.93 13.18
CA THR A 12 17.10 1.60 12.78
C THR A 12 17.74 0.54 13.65
N THR A 13 17.44 0.52 14.97
CA THR A 13 17.98 -0.50 15.89
C THR A 13 17.27 -1.85 15.76
N ALA A 14 16.04 -1.89 15.26
CA ALA A 14 15.32 -3.14 14.98
C ALA A 14 15.77 -3.79 13.66
N ALA A 15 16.10 -2.98 12.64
CA ALA A 15 16.65 -3.47 11.37
C ALA A 15 17.98 -4.22 11.58
N GLY A 16 18.92 -3.65 12.35
CA GLY A 16 20.21 -4.30 12.63
C GLY A 16 20.15 -5.60 13.44
N ARG A 17 19.03 -5.90 14.11
CA ARG A 17 18.85 -7.16 14.87
C ARG A 17 18.11 -8.26 14.09
N ARG A 18 17.47 -7.95 12.97
CA ARG A 18 16.69 -8.94 12.19
C ARG A 18 17.54 -9.80 11.26
N TRP A 19 18.73 -9.31 10.89
CA TRP A 19 19.58 -9.92 9.87
C TRP A 19 20.83 -10.60 10.45
N THR A 20 20.75 -11.11 11.68
CA THR A 20 21.83 -11.92 12.23
C THR A 20 21.94 -13.22 11.43
N THR A 21 23.11 -13.41 10.84
CA THR A 21 23.54 -14.44 9.87
C THR A 21 23.42 -15.89 10.38
N GLU A 22 22.79 -16.13 11.52
CA GLU A 22 22.80 -17.43 12.22
C GLU A 22 21.74 -18.44 11.76
N THR A 23 20.83 -18.08 10.83
CA THR A 23 19.84 -19.04 10.29
C THR A 23 20.32 -19.85 9.08
N PHE A 24 21.60 -19.76 8.69
CA PHE A 24 22.22 -20.58 7.63
C PHE A 24 22.67 -21.96 8.11
N ALA A 25 21.86 -22.64 8.92
CA ALA A 25 22.03 -24.08 9.13
C ALA A 25 21.52 -24.83 7.89
N ARG A 26 22.47 -25.28 7.07
CA ARG A 26 22.32 -26.17 5.91
C ARG A 26 21.21 -27.19 6.09
N SER A 27 20.21 -27.14 5.20
CA SER A 27 19.46 -28.34 4.82
C SER A 27 20.13 -28.88 3.56
N ASP A 28 21.08 -29.79 3.75
CA ASP A 28 21.67 -30.59 2.68
C ASP A 28 20.58 -31.56 2.19
N ASP A 29 19.80 -31.15 1.20
CA ASP A 29 18.98 -32.05 0.40
C ASP A 29 19.10 -31.63 -1.06
N ASP A 30 20.30 -31.86 -1.59
CA ASP A 30 20.65 -31.72 -3.00
C ASP A 30 19.96 -32.82 -3.82
N ARG A 31 18.90 -32.44 -4.53
CA ARG A 31 18.58 -33.04 -5.83
C ARG A 31 18.39 -31.95 -6.87
N ASP A 32 19.34 -31.95 -7.78
CA ASP A 32 19.47 -31.24 -9.03
C ASP A 32 18.17 -30.79 -9.71
N GLU A 33 17.97 -29.47 -9.78
CA GLU A 33 17.43 -28.82 -10.97
C GLU A 33 18.36 -27.65 -11.31
N GLN A 34 19.42 -27.95 -12.07
CA GLN A 34 20.17 -26.95 -12.83
C GLN A 34 19.27 -26.40 -13.93
N ILE A 35 18.47 -25.39 -13.61
CA ILE A 35 17.87 -24.52 -14.61
C ILE A 35 18.91 -23.46 -14.92
N SER A 36 19.66 -23.68 -15.99
CA SER A 36 20.48 -22.66 -16.63
C SER A 36 19.57 -21.47 -16.99
N MET A 37 19.91 -20.30 -16.45
CA MET A 37 19.25 -19.06 -16.83
C MET A 37 19.65 -18.78 -18.28
N ASN A 38 18.76 -19.06 -19.23
CA ASN A 38 18.88 -18.56 -20.60
C ASN A 38 18.58 -17.05 -20.60
N LEU A 39 19.58 -16.27 -20.19
CA LEU A 39 19.64 -14.81 -20.36
C LEU A 39 20.39 -14.43 -21.66
N SER A 40 20.63 -15.39 -22.54
CA SER A 40 21.60 -15.31 -23.64
C SER A 40 21.09 -14.68 -24.94
N ASN A 41 19.90 -14.08 -24.98
CA ASN A 41 19.38 -13.47 -26.23
C ASN A 41 19.20 -11.94 -26.20
N LEU A 42 19.76 -11.24 -25.21
CA LEU A 42 19.83 -9.77 -25.24
C LEU A 42 21.24 -9.28 -24.91
N SER A 43 21.90 -8.80 -25.97
CA SER A 43 23.18 -8.07 -26.00
C SER A 43 24.46 -8.90 -25.96
N GLU A 44 24.90 -9.34 -27.14
CA GLU A 44 26.33 -9.48 -27.42
C GLU A 44 26.92 -8.07 -27.59
N ASN A 45 27.52 -7.54 -26.52
CA ASN A 45 28.61 -6.58 -26.63
C ASN A 45 29.48 -6.66 -25.37
N ASN A 46 30.67 -7.20 -25.56
CA ASN A 46 31.76 -7.33 -24.59
C ASN A 46 32.08 -6.02 -23.87
N GLN A 47 32.10 -6.03 -22.53
CA GLN A 47 33.29 -5.80 -21.71
C GLN A 47 32.90 -5.74 -20.22
N GLN A 48 33.56 -6.58 -19.41
CA GLN A 48 33.51 -6.60 -17.95
C GLN A 48 32.15 -6.97 -17.35
N GLU A 49 31.76 -8.24 -17.54
CA GLU A 49 30.74 -8.90 -16.74
C GLU A 49 31.26 -9.05 -15.30
N PHE A 50 31.27 -7.94 -14.54
CA PHE A 50 31.29 -8.03 -13.10
C PHE A 50 30.05 -8.83 -12.75
N SER A 51 30.24 -10.06 -12.24
CA SER A 51 29.20 -10.88 -11.66
C SER A 51 28.33 -10.00 -10.75
N LEU A 52 27.19 -9.55 -11.27
CA LEU A 52 26.22 -8.72 -10.55
C LEU A 52 25.77 -9.42 -9.27
N LYS A 53 25.84 -10.76 -9.30
CA LYS A 53 25.58 -11.65 -8.18
C LYS A 53 26.54 -11.43 -7.00
N ASP A 54 27.78 -11.04 -7.25
CA ASP A 54 28.78 -10.84 -6.18
C ASP A 54 28.72 -9.43 -5.57
N LYS A 55 28.01 -8.50 -6.20
CA LYS A 55 27.91 -7.10 -5.75
C LYS A 55 26.61 -6.77 -5.03
N ILE A 56 25.53 -7.50 -5.29
CA ILE A 56 24.23 -7.20 -4.70
C ILE A 56 24.03 -8.10 -3.49
N ASN A 57 24.34 -7.57 -2.30
CA ASN A 57 24.00 -8.26 -1.07
C ASN A 57 22.49 -8.20 -0.83
N ILE A 58 21.91 -9.31 -0.38
CA ILE A 58 20.49 -9.39 0.00
C ILE A 58 20.18 -8.37 1.11
N SER A 59 21.16 -8.06 1.97
CA SER A 59 21.06 -7.01 2.98
C SER A 59 20.74 -5.64 2.36
N ASP A 60 21.40 -5.29 1.26
CA ASP A 60 21.27 -3.98 0.63
C ASP A 60 19.88 -3.85 -0.03
N ILE A 61 19.37 -4.95 -0.60
CA ILE A 61 18.00 -5.02 -1.10
C ILE A 61 17.00 -4.89 0.05
N GLY A 62 17.24 -5.56 1.19
CA GLY A 62 16.40 -5.47 2.38
C GLY A 62 16.35 -4.04 2.96
N ASP A 63 17.49 -3.36 3.02
CA ASP A 63 17.57 -1.97 3.46
C ASP A 63 16.86 -1.02 2.48
N LEU A 64 17.06 -1.21 1.17
CA LEU A 64 16.35 -0.46 0.15
C LEU A 64 14.83 -0.69 0.24
N PHE A 65 14.40 -1.93 0.46
CA PHE A 65 13.00 -2.28 0.66
C PHE A 65 12.40 -1.52 1.85
N GLU A 66 13.10 -1.48 2.99
CA GLU A 66 12.62 -0.77 4.18
C GLU A 66 12.58 0.75 3.98
N ILE A 67 13.52 1.32 3.20
CA ILE A 67 13.49 2.73 2.81
C ILE A 67 12.25 3.03 1.94
N VAL A 68 12.01 2.23 0.90
CA VAL A 68 10.90 2.45 -0.06
C VAL A 68 9.53 2.18 0.59
N LYS A 69 9.46 1.24 1.52
CA LYS A 69 8.25 0.95 2.31
C LYS A 69 7.76 2.15 3.13
N SER A 70 8.60 3.15 3.40
CA SER A 70 8.15 4.38 4.05
C SER A 70 7.30 5.29 3.14
N GLN A 71 7.39 5.09 1.82
CA GLN A 71 6.71 5.91 0.81
C GLN A 71 5.58 5.16 0.10
N THR A 72 5.63 3.83 0.09
CA THR A 72 4.70 2.98 -0.65
C THR A 72 4.04 1.94 0.25
N SER A 73 2.90 1.41 -0.17
CA SER A 73 2.24 0.33 0.58
C SER A 73 3.13 -0.92 0.55
N LEU A 74 3.27 -1.59 1.69
CA LEU A 74 4.00 -2.86 1.79
C LEU A 74 3.50 -3.86 0.75
N ARG A 75 2.19 -3.92 0.52
CA ARG A 75 1.55 -4.77 -0.46
C ARG A 75 2.06 -4.51 -1.87
N SER A 76 1.97 -3.28 -2.34
CA SER A 76 2.35 -2.92 -3.72
C SER A 76 3.81 -3.28 -3.98
N LEU A 77 4.70 -2.94 -3.04
CA LEU A 77 6.12 -3.26 -3.15
C LEU A 77 6.38 -4.77 -3.14
N SER A 78 5.70 -5.51 -2.26
CA SER A 78 5.81 -6.98 -2.16
C SER A 78 5.39 -7.68 -3.45
N VAL A 79 4.27 -7.25 -4.03
CA VAL A 79 3.71 -7.82 -5.26
C VAL A 79 4.60 -7.51 -6.46
N LEU A 80 5.14 -6.30 -6.56
CA LEU A 80 6.06 -5.94 -7.65
C LEU A 80 7.36 -6.77 -7.61
N ILE A 81 7.92 -6.96 -6.40
CA ILE A 81 9.11 -7.81 -6.23
C ILE A 81 8.78 -9.27 -6.58
N TYR A 82 7.64 -9.78 -6.12
CA TYR A 82 7.17 -11.12 -6.46
C TYR A 82 7.02 -11.30 -7.98
N LEU A 83 6.34 -10.39 -8.66
CA LEU A 83 6.16 -10.41 -10.11
C LEU A 83 7.49 -10.36 -10.86
N SER A 84 8.43 -9.55 -10.38
CA SER A 84 9.79 -9.47 -10.94
C SER A 84 10.52 -10.81 -10.80
N LEU A 85 10.48 -11.43 -9.62
CA LEU A 85 11.09 -12.74 -9.37
C LEU A 85 10.47 -13.83 -10.27
N THR A 86 9.15 -13.85 -10.40
CA THR A 86 8.46 -14.81 -11.29
C THR A 86 8.78 -14.56 -12.75
N TYR A 87 8.92 -13.29 -13.17
CA TYR A 87 9.32 -12.93 -14.53
C TYR A 87 10.73 -13.43 -14.87
N PHE A 88 11.65 -13.38 -13.90
CA PHE A 88 12.99 -13.97 -14.02
C PHE A 88 13.02 -15.50 -13.84
N GLY A 89 11.87 -16.17 -13.74
CA GLY A 89 11.79 -17.62 -13.62
C GLY A 89 12.18 -18.18 -12.25
N ALA A 90 12.16 -17.37 -11.19
CA ALA A 90 12.38 -17.89 -9.84
C ALA A 90 11.26 -18.85 -9.46
N SER A 91 11.62 -20.02 -8.92
CA SER A 91 10.61 -20.97 -8.42
C SER A 91 9.84 -20.38 -7.25
N TRP A 92 8.58 -20.78 -7.09
CA TRP A 92 7.69 -20.25 -6.05
C TRP A 92 8.29 -20.34 -4.63
N ARG A 93 8.98 -21.46 -4.31
CA ARG A 93 9.68 -21.64 -3.02
C ARG A 93 10.84 -20.66 -2.84
N LYS A 94 11.62 -20.41 -3.89
CA LYS A 94 12.74 -19.44 -3.86
C LYS A 94 12.22 -18.01 -3.70
N ALA A 95 11.15 -17.67 -4.40
CA ALA A 95 10.50 -16.37 -4.27
C ALA A 95 9.94 -16.16 -2.85
N ASP A 96 9.24 -17.14 -2.27
CA ASP A 96 8.71 -17.06 -0.91
C ASP A 96 9.82 -16.89 0.13
N LEU A 97 10.91 -17.66 0.00
CA LEU A 97 12.06 -17.57 0.91
C LEU A 97 12.73 -16.20 0.81
N PHE A 98 12.93 -15.68 -0.40
CA PHE A 98 13.47 -14.33 -0.62
C PHE A 98 12.57 -13.25 -0.03
N LEU A 99 11.25 -13.30 -0.28
CA LEU A 99 10.29 -12.35 0.26
C LEU A 99 10.28 -12.36 1.80
N LYS A 100 10.33 -13.55 2.41
CA LYS A 100 10.43 -13.70 3.88
C LYS A 100 11.73 -13.11 4.42
N GLN A 101 12.85 -13.32 3.72
CA GLN A 101 14.14 -12.73 4.11
C GLN A 101 14.02 -11.22 4.18
N ILE A 102 13.55 -10.55 3.12
CA ILE A 102 13.38 -9.08 3.08
C ILE A 102 12.24 -8.54 3.98
N GLY A 103 11.52 -9.39 4.71
CA GLY A 103 10.41 -8.99 5.57
C GLY A 103 9.18 -8.50 4.80
N SER A 104 9.00 -9.02 3.59
CA SER A 104 7.87 -8.78 2.69
C SER A 104 6.69 -9.73 2.98
N LEU A 105 5.61 -9.63 2.20
CA LEU A 105 4.48 -10.57 2.26
C LEU A 105 4.87 -11.95 1.72
N SER A 106 4.16 -13.01 2.14
CA SER A 106 4.38 -14.36 1.60
C SER A 106 4.08 -14.43 0.11
N ALA A 107 4.73 -15.34 -0.61
CA ALA A 107 4.48 -15.55 -2.03
C ALA A 107 3.00 -15.89 -2.32
N GLU A 108 2.34 -16.65 -1.43
CA GLU A 108 0.90 -16.93 -1.55
C GLU A 108 0.05 -15.66 -1.52
N THR A 109 0.36 -14.74 -0.61
CA THR A 109 -0.36 -13.46 -0.50
C THR A 109 -0.06 -12.59 -1.71
N CYS A 110 1.19 -12.52 -2.14
CA CYS A 110 1.59 -11.78 -3.34
C CYS A 110 0.92 -12.33 -4.60
N ASN A 111 0.77 -13.64 -4.73
CA ASN A 111 0.13 -14.27 -5.88
C ASN A 111 -1.36 -13.88 -5.98
N LYS A 112 -2.09 -13.93 -4.86
CA LYS A 112 -3.50 -13.50 -4.81
C LYS A 112 -3.64 -12.03 -5.23
N TRP A 113 -2.72 -11.17 -4.77
CA TRP A 113 -2.75 -9.76 -5.14
C TRP A 113 -2.22 -9.48 -6.55
N SER A 114 -1.37 -10.34 -7.12
CA SER A 114 -0.95 -10.19 -8.52
C SER A 114 -2.07 -10.51 -9.49
N GLU A 115 -2.94 -11.48 -9.17
CA GLU A 115 -4.15 -11.74 -9.96
C GLU A 115 -5.04 -10.49 -9.99
N VAL A 116 -5.29 -9.89 -8.82
CA VAL A 116 -6.02 -8.60 -8.72
C VAL A 116 -5.32 -7.47 -9.47
N PHE A 117 -3.99 -7.43 -9.45
CA PHE A 117 -3.22 -6.41 -10.16
C PHE A 117 -3.29 -6.56 -11.69
N ILE A 118 -3.32 -7.80 -12.20
CA ILE A 118 -3.36 -8.10 -13.63
C ILE A 118 -4.79 -7.94 -14.18
N GLU A 119 -5.79 -8.38 -13.41
CA GLU A 119 -7.18 -8.45 -13.86
C GLU A 119 -8.03 -7.25 -13.42
N GLY A 120 -7.64 -6.54 -12.35
CA GLY A 120 -8.44 -5.50 -11.70
C GLY A 120 -8.06 -4.07 -12.08
N ASP A 121 -8.83 -3.11 -11.55
CA ASP A 121 -8.47 -1.70 -11.62
C ASP A 121 -7.25 -1.44 -10.71
N LEU A 122 -6.29 -0.66 -11.23
CA LEU A 122 -5.12 -0.22 -10.47
C LEU A 122 -5.53 0.50 -9.18
N ASN A 123 -6.65 1.23 -9.20
CA ASN A 123 -7.17 1.89 -8.01
C ASN A 123 -7.57 0.90 -6.92
N ASP A 124 -8.21 -0.21 -7.27
CA ASP A 124 -8.60 -1.25 -6.30
C ASP A 124 -7.38 -1.97 -5.70
N PHE A 125 -6.29 -2.07 -6.47
CA PHE A 125 -5.02 -2.61 -5.99
C PHE A 125 -4.29 -1.65 -5.04
N LEU A 126 -4.30 -0.36 -5.35
CA LEU A 126 -3.65 0.69 -4.55
C LEU A 126 -4.43 1.01 -3.28
N GLU A 127 -5.77 0.97 -3.34
CA GLU A 127 -6.64 1.23 -2.22
C GLU A 127 -6.70 -0.02 -1.32
N ASP A 128 -5.93 0.02 -0.23
CA ASP A 128 -6.04 -1.00 0.81
C ASP A 128 -7.38 -0.88 1.55
N ASN A 129 -8.40 -1.54 1.00
CA ASN A 129 -9.75 -1.56 1.55
C ASN A 129 -9.85 -2.29 2.92
N ARG A 130 -8.74 -2.82 3.47
CA ARG A 130 -8.69 -3.41 4.82
C ARG A 130 -8.38 -2.35 5.88
N GLY A 131 -9.38 -1.57 6.30
CA GLY A 131 -9.20 -0.71 7.48
C GLY A 131 -10.06 0.54 7.62
N GLY A 132 -11.13 0.72 6.85
CA GLY A 132 -12.20 1.66 7.18
C GLY A 132 -11.89 3.17 7.07
N LYS A 133 -10.63 3.60 6.93
CA LYS A 133 -10.29 4.99 6.60
C LYS A 133 -9.94 5.11 5.12
N ARG A 134 -11.00 5.23 4.31
CA ARG A 134 -10.93 5.60 2.89
C ARG A 134 -10.45 7.04 2.79
N GLY A 135 -9.17 7.25 2.45
CA GLY A 135 -8.59 8.59 2.35
C GLY A 135 -8.79 9.43 3.62
N GLN A 136 -8.50 10.74 3.55
CA GLN A 136 -9.16 11.64 4.48
C GLN A 136 -10.65 11.55 4.18
N SER A 137 -11.46 11.10 5.14
CA SER A 137 -12.89 11.18 5.00
C SER A 137 -13.26 12.64 4.67
N PHE A 138 -14.34 12.89 3.94
CA PHE A 138 -14.76 14.27 3.64
C PHE A 138 -14.80 15.14 4.92
N PHE A 139 -15.21 14.54 6.04
CA PHE A 139 -15.24 15.18 7.35
C PHE A 139 -13.88 15.27 8.06
N ASP A 140 -12.90 14.44 7.69
CA ASP A 140 -11.52 14.59 8.18
C ASP A 140 -10.87 15.86 7.61
N THR A 141 -11.24 16.25 6.38
CA THR A 141 -10.78 17.49 5.75
C THR A 141 -11.64 18.69 6.16
N PHE A 142 -12.92 18.48 6.47
CA PHE A 142 -13.88 19.52 6.87
C PHE A 142 -14.63 19.14 8.15
N PRO A 143 -13.97 19.16 9.33
CA PRO A 143 -14.59 18.78 10.59
C PRO A 143 -15.73 19.71 11.00
N GLU A 144 -15.72 20.97 10.54
CA GLU A 144 -16.79 21.94 10.79
C GLU A 144 -18.12 21.47 10.17
N LEU A 145 -18.07 20.91 8.96
CA LEU A 145 -19.25 20.39 8.27
C LEU A 145 -19.83 19.17 8.97
N GLU A 146 -18.99 18.35 9.61
CA GLU A 146 -19.48 17.21 10.40
C GLU A 146 -20.30 17.70 11.60
N ASN A 147 -19.81 18.72 12.29
CA ASN A 147 -20.50 19.31 13.43
C ASN A 147 -21.82 19.98 13.01
N MET A 148 -21.82 20.70 11.89
CA MET A 148 -23.04 21.30 11.32
C MET A 148 -24.06 20.24 10.92
N ALA A 149 -23.63 19.17 10.25
CA ALA A 149 -24.50 18.04 9.89
C ALA A 149 -25.14 17.39 11.12
N LYS A 150 -24.35 17.18 12.19
CA LYS A 150 -24.83 16.62 13.46
C LYS A 150 -25.86 17.52 14.13
N LEU A 151 -25.59 18.84 14.19
CA LEU A 151 -26.53 19.81 14.76
C LEU A 151 -27.83 19.87 13.97
N TYR A 152 -27.75 19.95 12.64
CA TYR A 152 -28.92 19.97 11.76
C TYR A 152 -29.77 18.71 11.90
N ALA A 153 -29.15 17.53 11.95
CA ALA A 153 -29.85 16.27 12.18
C ALA A 153 -30.51 16.22 13.56
N LEU A 154 -29.81 16.69 14.60
CA LEU A 154 -30.34 16.74 15.97
C LEU A 154 -31.55 17.68 16.06
N GLU A 155 -31.47 18.87 15.48
CA GLU A 155 -32.59 19.82 15.40
C GLU A 155 -33.78 19.20 14.66
N GLY A 156 -33.55 18.51 13.53
CA GLY A 156 -34.57 17.77 12.80
C GLY A 156 -35.26 16.71 13.67
N CYS A 157 -34.49 15.94 14.46
CA CYS A 157 -35.01 14.92 15.37
C CYS A 157 -35.79 15.49 16.57
N THR A 158 -35.53 16.73 16.98
CA THR A 158 -36.28 17.37 18.09
C THR A 158 -37.65 17.90 17.68
N ARG A 159 -37.94 18.03 16.38
CA ARG A 159 -39.24 18.47 15.88
C ARG A 159 -40.30 17.39 16.13
N LYS A 160 -41.52 17.81 16.47
CA LYS A 160 -42.65 16.89 16.72
C LYS A 160 -43.06 16.07 15.49
N SER A 161 -42.74 16.56 14.28
CA SER A 161 -42.94 15.86 13.02
C SER A 161 -41.63 15.21 12.58
N ALA A 162 -41.61 13.87 12.46
CA ALA A 162 -40.46 13.12 11.96
C ALA A 162 -40.33 13.24 10.43
N SER A 163 -40.18 14.47 9.93
CA SER A 163 -40.10 14.79 8.49
C SER A 163 -38.67 14.90 7.98
N PHE A 164 -37.66 14.56 8.79
CA PHE A 164 -36.26 14.68 8.41
C PHE A 164 -35.91 13.71 7.29
N THR A 165 -35.59 14.23 6.11
CA THR A 165 -35.14 13.43 4.97
C THR A 165 -33.64 13.53 4.78
N SER A 166 -33.01 12.44 4.34
CA SER A 166 -31.58 12.44 4.00
C SER A 166 -31.25 13.42 2.86
N LEU A 167 -32.23 13.72 2.00
CA LEU A 167 -32.09 14.68 0.91
C LEU A 167 -31.90 16.11 1.44
N GLU A 168 -32.71 16.53 2.44
CA GLU A 168 -32.59 17.85 3.07
C GLU A 168 -31.23 18.04 3.74
N LEU A 169 -30.74 17.01 4.46
CA LEU A 169 -29.40 17.04 5.06
C LEU A 169 -28.30 17.19 3.99
N ALA A 170 -28.43 16.49 2.87
CA ALA A 170 -27.45 16.58 1.78
C ALA A 170 -27.46 17.97 1.10
N GLN A 171 -28.64 18.58 0.93
CA GLN A 171 -28.77 19.94 0.41
C GLN A 171 -28.13 20.96 1.37
N TYR A 172 -28.45 20.87 2.66
CA TYR A 172 -27.86 21.72 3.70
C TYR A 172 -26.33 21.61 3.72
N LEU A 173 -25.79 20.40 3.69
CA LEU A 173 -24.33 20.19 3.67
C LEU A 173 -23.66 20.76 2.40
N ASN A 174 -24.32 20.69 1.25
CA ASN A 174 -23.80 21.30 0.02
C ASN A 174 -23.75 22.83 0.10
N GLU A 175 -24.77 23.45 0.69
CA GLU A 175 -24.80 24.90 0.92
C GLU A 175 -23.68 25.33 1.87
N GLN A 176 -23.54 24.64 3.01
CA GLN A 176 -22.47 24.94 3.98
C GLN A 176 -21.07 24.69 3.40
N TYR A 177 -20.89 23.65 2.57
CA TYR A 177 -19.62 23.40 1.89
C TYR A 177 -19.29 24.52 0.89
N TYR A 178 -20.28 25.00 0.14
CA TYR A 178 -20.12 26.12 -0.79
C TYR A 178 -19.75 27.41 -0.05
N GLU A 179 -20.37 27.68 1.10
CA GLU A 179 -20.03 28.84 1.93
C GLU A 179 -18.58 28.80 2.46
N LEU A 180 -18.09 27.62 2.85
CA LEU A 180 -16.73 27.46 3.37
C LEU A 180 -15.64 27.55 2.31
N THR A 181 -15.90 27.01 1.11
CA THR A 181 -14.86 26.81 0.08
C THR A 181 -14.98 27.74 -1.12
N GLY A 182 -16.17 28.29 -1.37
CA GLY A 182 -16.50 29.01 -2.61
C GLY A 182 -16.55 28.11 -3.86
N GLU A 183 -16.40 26.79 -3.72
CA GLU A 183 -16.42 25.85 -4.83
C GLU A 183 -17.81 25.22 -5.00
N VAL A 184 -18.38 25.30 -6.20
CA VAL A 184 -19.60 24.54 -6.53
C VAL A 184 -19.23 23.09 -6.80
N ARG A 185 -19.26 22.24 -5.78
CA ARG A 185 -19.21 20.78 -5.95
C ARG A 185 -20.59 20.18 -5.76
N LYS A 186 -21.05 19.39 -6.74
CA LYS A 186 -22.23 18.55 -6.56
C LYS A 186 -21.80 17.31 -5.79
N ALA A 187 -22.02 17.29 -4.48
CA ALA A 187 -21.95 16.02 -3.77
C ALA A 187 -23.13 15.16 -4.19
N VAL A 188 -22.84 14.00 -4.78
CA VAL A 188 -23.86 13.01 -5.11
C VAL A 188 -23.86 11.97 -4.00
N PHE A 189 -24.96 11.91 -3.26
CA PHE A 189 -25.16 10.90 -2.24
C PHE A 189 -25.55 9.58 -2.93
N CYS A 190 -24.57 8.69 -3.13
CA CYS A 190 -24.81 7.32 -3.61
C CYS A 190 -24.71 6.35 -2.42
N GLY A 191 -25.84 6.10 -1.74
CA GLY A 191 -25.90 5.18 -0.59
C GLY A 191 -25.21 5.72 0.66
N LEU A 192 -24.61 4.86 1.50
CA LEU A 192 -23.92 5.23 2.75
C LEU A 192 -22.54 5.92 2.55
N THR A 193 -22.19 6.27 1.31
CA THR A 193 -20.85 6.76 0.98
C THR A 193 -20.91 8.03 0.15
N TRP A 194 -20.22 9.08 0.63
CA TRP A 194 -20.05 10.32 -0.11
C TRP A 194 -18.97 10.15 -1.18
N LYS A 195 -19.33 10.38 -2.45
CA LYS A 195 -18.35 10.50 -3.54
C LYS A 195 -18.39 11.94 -4.07
N VAL A 196 -17.25 12.61 -4.03
CA VAL A 196 -17.08 13.96 -4.57
C VAL A 196 -16.57 13.84 -5.99
N TRP A 197 -17.38 14.27 -6.97
CA TRP A 197 -16.95 14.36 -8.37
C TRP A 197 -16.42 15.78 -8.64
N ARG A 198 -15.18 15.90 -9.14
CA ARG A 198 -14.73 17.14 -9.81
C ARG A 198 -15.27 17.13 -11.23
N ARG A 199 -15.81 18.27 -11.68
CA ARG A 199 -15.94 18.55 -13.11
C ARG A 199 -14.62 19.07 -13.65
#